data_AF-A0A250AZZ4-F1
#
_entry.id   AF-A0A250AZZ4-F1
#
_cell.length_a   1.000
_cell.length_b   1.000
_cell.length_c   1.000
_cell.angle_alpha   90.00
_cell.angle_beta   90.00
_cell.angle_gamma   90.00
#
_symmetry.space_group_name_H-M   'P 1'
#
loop_
_entity.id
_entity.type
_entity.pdbx_description
1 polymer ?
#
loop_
_entity_poly.entity_id
_entity_poly.type
_entity_poly.pdbx_seq_one_letter_code
_entity_poly.pdbx_strand_id
1 'polypeptide(L)'
;MAKRSKPLIPGWLRPGLLAAGLIVLIAALAIGALWHHAPASNTTAIWHDAYLWHVVRFTFWQALLSALISVLPAIWLARALYRRRFPGRAMLLRLCAMTLVLPVLVAVFGLLSVYGRQGWLATLCGWLGVEYHFSPYGLQGILLAHLFFNLPLATRLLLQALENIPVEQRQLAAQLGMNGWQQFRIVEWPALRRQLLPSGALIFMLCFASFATVLALGGGPQATTIELAIYQALSYDYDLSRAALLALIQMACCLGLVLLSQRLSQALPVGATQAALWRNPEDSLQRRITDGLLITAALLLLLPPLLAVIADGANQALVSVLQQQILWQALFTSLRIAIAAGLLCVTLTMLLLWSSRELKLRQRLRWGQALELSGMVILAMPGIVLATGFFLLLNDTLGLPQSPYGLVILTNALMAIPYALKVLDNPMRDLAERYNPLCLSLDMHGWQRLRWIELKALRRPLAQALAFACVLSIGDFGVVALFGNEQFRTLPFYLYQQIGAYRSHDGAVTALLLLLLCFLLFTLIERLPGRHADA
;
A
#
# COMPACT_ATOMS: atom_id res chain seq x y z
N MET A 1 8.51 33.26 42.83
CA MET A 1 8.24 32.26 41.76
C MET A 1 8.18 30.87 42.38
N ALA A 2 6.99 30.37 42.70
CA ALA A 2 6.83 29.03 43.27
C ALA A 2 7.26 27.97 42.23
N LYS A 3 8.31 27.20 42.56
CA LYS A 3 8.71 25.99 41.84
C LYS A 3 7.57 24.97 41.96
N ARG A 4 6.59 24.98 41.03
CA ARG A 4 5.62 23.89 40.89
C ARG A 4 6.40 22.59 40.69
N SER A 5 6.25 21.67 41.63
CA SER A 5 6.72 20.29 41.55
C SER A 5 6.21 19.70 40.23
N LYS A 6 7.11 19.55 39.25
CA LYS A 6 6.78 18.92 37.98
C LYS A 6 6.56 17.43 38.27
N PRO A 7 5.38 16.85 38.01
CA PRO A 7 5.18 15.41 38.20
C PRO A 7 6.19 14.63 37.36
N LEU A 8 6.80 13.59 37.97
CA LEU A 8 7.84 12.75 37.38
C LEU A 8 7.37 12.03 36.10
N ILE A 9 6.06 11.78 35.96
CA ILE A 9 5.42 11.40 34.70
C ILE A 9 4.27 12.36 34.47
N PRO A 10 4.43 13.39 33.64
CA PRO A 10 3.33 14.30 33.37
C PRO A 10 2.26 13.59 32.54
N GLY A 11 0.98 13.79 32.91
CA GLY A 11 -0.16 13.03 32.38
C GLY A 11 -0.31 13.03 30.84
N TRP A 12 0.36 13.95 30.15
CA TRP A 12 0.42 14.02 28.68
C TRP A 12 1.27 12.93 28.01
N LEU A 13 2.13 12.22 28.76
CA LEU A 13 2.91 11.08 28.26
C LEU A 13 2.14 9.76 28.29
N ARG A 14 1.16 9.64 29.18
CA ARG A 14 0.37 8.41 29.37
C ARG A 14 -0.29 7.89 28.08
N PRO A 15 -0.97 8.71 27.25
CA PRO A 15 -1.66 8.19 26.08
C PRO A 15 -0.71 7.52 25.08
N GLY A 16 0.40 8.17 24.72
CA GLY A 16 1.34 7.62 23.77
C GLY A 16 2.15 6.45 24.33
N LEU A 17 2.50 6.48 25.63
CA LEU A 17 3.15 5.33 26.27
C LEU A 17 2.23 4.11 26.31
N LEU A 18 0.94 4.29 26.58
CA LEU A 18 -0.04 3.20 26.54
C LEU A 18 -0.21 2.64 25.13
N ALA A 19 -0.35 3.51 24.12
CA ALA A 19 -0.47 3.07 22.72
C ALA A 19 0.80 2.35 22.24
N ALA A 20 1.98 2.90 22.52
CA ALA A 20 3.26 2.27 22.18
C ALA A 20 3.45 0.94 22.93
N GLY A 21 3.14 0.91 24.23
CA GLY A 21 3.20 -0.30 25.03
C GLY A 21 2.29 -1.39 24.50
N LEU A 22 1.05 -1.04 24.12
CA LEU A 22 0.10 -1.98 23.50
C LEU A 22 0.61 -2.53 22.17
N ILE A 23 1.09 -1.64 21.27
CA ILE A 23 1.61 -2.03 19.96
C ILE A 23 2.83 -2.95 20.10
N VAL A 24 3.79 -2.57 20.94
CA VAL A 24 5.02 -3.35 21.17
C VAL A 24 4.69 -4.67 21.84
N LEU A 25 3.78 -4.69 22.82
CA LEU A 25 3.33 -5.92 23.47
C LEU A 25 2.70 -6.87 22.46
N ILE A 26 1.77 -6.37 21.63
CA ILE A 26 1.11 -7.18 20.60
C ILE A 26 2.11 -7.75 19.60
N ALA A 27 3.04 -6.92 19.10
CA ALA A 27 4.08 -7.37 18.20
C ALA A 27 4.98 -8.42 18.86
N ALA A 28 5.41 -8.18 20.10
CA ALA A 28 6.25 -9.10 20.86
C ALA A 28 5.55 -10.43 21.14
N LEU A 29 4.25 -10.42 21.42
CA LEU A 29 3.43 -11.61 21.62
C LEU A 29 3.30 -12.42 20.32
N ALA A 30 3.01 -11.78 19.19
CA ALA A 30 2.95 -12.45 17.89
C ALA A 30 4.30 -13.06 17.49
N ILE A 31 5.40 -12.32 17.69
CA ILE A 31 6.76 -12.81 17.42
C ILE A 31 7.13 -13.94 18.39
N GLY A 32 6.76 -13.81 19.67
CA GLY A 32 7.00 -14.83 20.68
C GLY A 32 6.29 -16.14 20.36
N ALA A 33 5.04 -16.08 19.89
CA ALA A 33 4.29 -17.26 19.44
C ALA A 33 4.93 -17.94 18.22
N LEU A 34 5.38 -17.14 17.23
CA LEU A 34 6.14 -17.65 16.08
C LEU A 34 7.45 -18.31 16.53
N TRP A 35 8.18 -17.69 17.45
CA TRP A 35 9.43 -18.23 17.97
C TRP A 35 9.22 -19.54 18.75
N HIS A 36 8.14 -19.63 19.53
CA HIS A 36 7.84 -20.82 20.33
C HIS A 36 7.48 -22.03 19.46
N HIS A 37 6.74 -21.82 18.37
CA HIS A 37 6.38 -22.87 17.43
C HIS A 37 7.47 -23.20 16.41
N ALA A 38 8.48 -22.34 16.27
CA ALA A 38 9.57 -22.61 15.34
C ALA A 38 10.31 -23.89 15.78
N PRO A 39 10.60 -24.83 14.86
CA PRO A 39 11.23 -26.09 15.20
C PRO A 39 12.58 -25.86 15.89
N ALA A 40 12.85 -26.63 16.95
CA ALA A 40 14.14 -26.62 17.64
C ALA A 40 15.26 -26.90 16.63
N SER A 41 16.26 -26.03 16.65
CA SER A 41 17.25 -25.80 15.60
C SER A 41 18.04 -27.05 15.16
N ASN A 42 17.50 -27.82 14.21
CA ASN A 42 18.32 -28.56 13.26
C ASN A 42 18.62 -27.61 12.10
N THR A 43 19.53 -26.66 12.31
CA THR A 43 19.97 -25.71 11.26
C THR A 43 20.40 -26.47 10.01
N THR A 44 21.04 -27.62 10.16
CA THR A 44 21.39 -28.54 9.07
C THR A 44 20.19 -28.99 8.24
N ALA A 45 19.04 -29.28 8.86
CA ALA A 45 17.81 -29.65 8.14
C ALA A 45 17.24 -28.47 7.34
N ILE A 46 17.30 -27.25 7.88
CA ILE A 46 16.87 -26.02 7.19
C ILE A 46 17.75 -25.76 5.96
N TRP A 47 19.07 -25.95 6.09
CA TRP A 47 20.01 -25.74 4.99
C TRP A 47 19.82 -26.73 3.84
N HIS A 48 19.35 -27.95 4.11
CA HIS A 48 19.12 -29.00 3.10
C HIS A 48 17.67 -29.07 2.59
N ASP A 49 16.76 -28.22 3.09
CA ASP A 49 15.37 -28.20 2.61
C ASP A 49 15.28 -27.53 1.23
N ALA A 50 15.18 -28.36 0.20
CA ALA A 50 15.05 -27.93 -1.20
C ALA A 50 13.80 -27.08 -1.44
N TYR A 51 12.70 -27.34 -0.73
CA TYR A 51 11.47 -26.56 -0.87
C TYR A 51 11.63 -25.16 -0.29
N LEU A 52 12.24 -25.04 0.90
CA LEU A 52 12.49 -23.74 1.52
C LEU A 52 13.35 -22.84 0.61
N TRP A 53 14.46 -23.37 0.09
CA TRP A 53 15.31 -22.63 -0.84
C TRP A 53 14.62 -22.29 -2.16
N HIS A 54 13.75 -23.18 -2.66
CA HIS A 54 12.92 -22.89 -3.84
C HIS A 54 12.01 -21.69 -3.58
N VAL A 55 11.26 -21.70 -2.49
CA VAL A 55 10.30 -20.64 -2.13
C VAL A 55 11.00 -19.30 -1.87
N VAL A 56 12.12 -19.31 -1.12
CA VAL A 56 12.91 -18.10 -0.86
C VAL A 56 13.48 -17.54 -2.17
N ARG A 57 14.17 -18.37 -2.97
CA ARG A 57 14.77 -17.95 -4.23
C ARG A 57 13.72 -17.46 -5.22
N PHE A 58 12.58 -18.14 -5.31
CA PHE A 58 11.48 -17.72 -6.17
C PHE A 58 10.92 -16.36 -5.73
N THR A 59 10.70 -16.15 -4.42
CA THR A 59 10.20 -14.87 -3.89
C THR A 59 11.15 -13.71 -4.21
N PHE A 60 12.46 -13.88 -3.97
CA PHE A 60 13.46 -12.86 -4.30
C PHE A 60 13.55 -12.61 -5.81
N TRP A 61 13.61 -13.68 -6.61
CA TRP A 61 13.71 -13.59 -8.07
C TRP A 61 12.49 -12.92 -8.69
N GLN A 62 11.29 -13.36 -8.32
CA GLN A 62 10.03 -12.81 -8.80
C GLN A 62 9.91 -11.34 -8.40
N ALA A 63 10.19 -10.98 -7.15
CA ALA A 63 10.11 -9.60 -6.69
C ALA A 63 11.09 -8.68 -7.42
N LEU A 64 12.33 -9.15 -7.66
CA LEU A 64 13.34 -8.42 -8.41
C LEU A 64 12.90 -8.18 -9.85
N LEU A 65 12.41 -9.23 -10.51
CA LEU A 65 11.96 -9.15 -11.89
C LEU A 65 10.75 -8.21 -12.03
N SER A 66 9.78 -8.30 -11.12
CA SER A 66 8.63 -7.39 -11.07
C SER A 66 9.05 -5.94 -10.86
N ALA A 67 10.01 -5.68 -9.95
CA ALA A 67 10.51 -4.34 -9.70
C ALA A 67 11.22 -3.76 -10.94
N LEU A 68 12.07 -4.55 -11.60
CA LEU A 68 12.77 -4.10 -12.81
C LEU A 68 11.81 -3.79 -13.96
N ILE A 69 10.87 -4.70 -14.25
CA ILE A 69 9.89 -4.53 -15.33
C ILE A 69 8.94 -3.36 -15.04
N SER A 70 8.71 -3.01 -13.77
CA SER A 70 7.86 -1.86 -13.42
C SER A 70 8.63 -0.53 -13.44
N VAL A 71 9.86 -0.51 -12.94
CA VAL A 71 10.64 0.73 -12.75
C VAL A 71 11.33 1.18 -14.03
N LEU A 72 11.89 0.26 -14.82
CA LEU A 72 12.64 0.63 -16.03
C LEU A 72 11.76 1.34 -17.08
N PRO A 73 10.55 0.84 -17.43
CA PRO A 73 9.66 1.56 -18.33
C PRO A 73 9.12 2.86 -17.72
N ALA A 74 8.96 2.91 -16.39
CA ALA A 74 8.48 4.10 -15.69
C ALA A 74 9.43 5.31 -15.82
N ILE A 75 10.73 5.11 -16.02
CA ILE A 75 11.68 6.20 -16.32
C ILE A 75 11.27 6.92 -17.60
N TRP A 76 10.98 6.16 -18.65
CA TRP A 76 10.59 6.67 -19.95
C TRP A 76 9.20 7.29 -19.92
N LEU A 77 8.25 6.62 -19.25
CA LEU A 77 6.89 7.14 -19.10
C LEU A 77 6.85 8.42 -18.28
N ALA A 78 7.57 8.51 -17.16
CA ALA A 78 7.66 9.73 -16.35
C ALA A 78 8.22 10.89 -17.16
N ARG A 79 9.26 10.64 -17.97
CA ARG A 79 9.84 11.64 -18.87
C ARG A 79 8.86 12.08 -19.96
N ALA A 80 8.10 11.15 -20.55
CA ALA A 80 7.06 11.47 -21.52
C ALA A 80 5.95 12.34 -20.90
N LEU A 81 5.48 11.99 -19.68
CA LEU A 81 4.45 12.73 -18.94
C LEU A 81 4.93 14.09 -18.42
N TYR A 82 6.23 14.26 -18.19
CA TYR A 82 6.83 15.55 -17.87
C TYR A 82 6.87 16.47 -19.10
N ARG A 83 7.29 15.94 -20.27
CA ARG A 83 7.43 16.72 -21.51
C ARG A 83 6.10 17.08 -22.17
N ARG A 84 5.11 16.19 -22.10
CA ARG A 84 3.84 16.33 -22.84
C ARG A 84 2.73 16.89 -21.97
N ARG A 85 2.02 17.90 -22.50
CA ARG A 85 0.76 18.39 -21.95
C ARG A 85 -0.35 18.14 -22.96
N PHE A 86 -1.38 17.43 -22.53
CA PHE A 86 -2.55 17.09 -23.34
C PHE A 86 -3.80 17.15 -22.45
N PRO A 87 -5.00 17.37 -23.00
CA PRO A 87 -6.22 17.63 -22.23
C PRO A 87 -6.68 16.49 -21.29
N GLY A 88 -6.05 15.32 -21.33
CA GLY A 88 -6.29 14.18 -20.42
C GLY A 88 -5.20 13.90 -19.37
N ARG A 89 -4.13 14.69 -19.30
CA ARG A 89 -2.97 14.41 -18.41
C ARG A 89 -3.37 14.29 -16.95
N ALA A 90 -4.22 15.20 -16.47
CA ALA A 90 -4.68 15.18 -15.08
C ALA A 90 -5.49 13.92 -14.76
N MET A 91 -6.33 13.46 -15.70
CA MET A 91 -7.09 12.23 -15.55
C MET A 91 -6.17 11.00 -15.51
N LEU A 92 -5.16 10.94 -16.38
CA LEU A 92 -4.15 9.88 -16.35
C LEU A 92 -3.38 9.85 -15.03
N LEU A 93 -2.94 11.01 -14.53
CA LEU A 93 -2.24 11.09 -13.23
C LEU A 93 -3.15 10.66 -12.06
N ARG A 94 -4.44 10.99 -12.11
CA ARG A 94 -5.43 10.50 -11.14
C ARG A 94 -5.65 8.99 -11.26
N LEU A 95 -5.73 8.45 -12.47
CA LEU A 95 -5.82 7.01 -12.71
C LEU A 95 -4.61 6.29 -12.12
N CYS A 96 -3.40 6.82 -12.33
CA CYS A 96 -2.18 6.29 -11.74
C CYS A 96 -2.16 6.35 -10.21
N ALA A 97 -2.81 7.34 -9.60
CA ALA A 97 -2.98 7.40 -8.15
C ALA A 97 -4.03 6.39 -7.66
N MET A 98 -5.08 6.16 -8.45
CA MET A 98 -6.17 5.25 -8.13
C MET A 98 -5.73 3.77 -8.15
N THR A 99 -4.79 3.38 -9.02
CA THR A 99 -4.29 1.98 -9.04
C THR A 99 -3.62 1.58 -7.73
N LEU A 100 -3.08 2.52 -6.95
CA LEU A 100 -2.50 2.26 -5.63
C LEU A 100 -3.57 1.89 -4.57
N VAL A 101 -4.78 2.42 -4.74
CA VAL A 101 -5.91 2.28 -3.82
C VAL A 101 -6.81 1.11 -4.21
N LEU A 102 -6.68 0.64 -5.45
CA LEU A 102 -7.48 -0.44 -5.99
C LEU A 102 -7.19 -1.77 -5.24
N PRO A 103 -8.23 -2.47 -4.74
CA PRO A 103 -8.03 -3.79 -4.14
C PRO A 103 -7.40 -4.78 -5.13
N VAL A 104 -6.45 -5.57 -4.65
CA VAL A 104 -5.67 -6.49 -5.49
C VAL A 104 -6.56 -7.43 -6.29
N LEU A 105 -7.57 -8.02 -5.65
CA LEU A 105 -8.48 -8.96 -6.30
C LEU A 105 -9.36 -8.34 -7.39
N VAL A 106 -9.67 -7.03 -7.31
CA VAL A 106 -10.38 -6.33 -8.38
C VAL A 106 -9.50 -6.21 -9.62
N ALA A 107 -8.22 -5.86 -9.44
CA ALA A 107 -7.28 -5.80 -10.55
C ALA A 107 -7.02 -7.19 -11.14
N VAL A 108 -6.86 -8.20 -10.29
CA VAL A 108 -6.71 -9.59 -10.74
C VAL A 108 -7.92 -10.00 -11.57
N PHE A 109 -9.14 -9.74 -11.10
CA PHE A 109 -10.35 -10.00 -11.87
C PHE A 109 -10.31 -9.28 -13.23
N GLY A 110 -10.02 -7.97 -13.25
CA GLY A 110 -9.91 -7.20 -14.50
C GLY A 110 -8.84 -7.73 -15.47
N LEU A 111 -7.69 -8.18 -14.95
CA LEU A 111 -6.64 -8.81 -15.75
C LEU A 111 -7.09 -10.16 -16.31
N LEU A 112 -7.81 -10.97 -15.54
CA LEU A 112 -8.40 -12.23 -16.00
C LEU A 112 -9.47 -11.99 -17.08
N SER A 113 -10.30 -10.96 -16.94
CA SER A 113 -11.29 -10.57 -17.95
C SER A 113 -10.68 -10.11 -19.27
N VAL A 114 -9.51 -9.45 -19.23
CA VAL A 114 -8.84 -8.99 -20.46
C VAL A 114 -7.95 -10.05 -21.08
N TYR A 115 -7.04 -10.62 -20.27
CA TYR A 115 -5.96 -11.51 -20.71
C TYR A 115 -6.23 -12.99 -20.43
N GLY A 116 -7.39 -13.34 -19.87
CA GLY A 116 -7.78 -14.74 -19.70
C GLY A 116 -8.06 -15.44 -21.03
N ARG A 117 -8.13 -16.77 -20.99
CA ARG A 117 -8.38 -17.62 -22.17
C ARG A 117 -9.70 -17.32 -22.88
N GLN A 118 -10.69 -16.80 -22.15
CA GLN A 118 -11.99 -16.35 -22.66
C GLN A 118 -12.17 -14.83 -22.52
N GLY A 119 -11.06 -14.10 -22.33
CA GLY A 119 -11.08 -12.66 -22.11
C GLY A 119 -11.18 -11.84 -23.40
N TRP A 120 -11.25 -10.53 -23.25
CA TRP A 120 -11.42 -9.59 -24.36
C TRP A 120 -10.32 -9.70 -25.43
N LEU A 121 -9.08 -9.99 -25.02
CA LEU A 121 -7.98 -10.13 -25.97
C LEU A 121 -8.07 -11.46 -26.74
N ALA A 122 -8.53 -12.52 -26.07
CA ALA A 122 -8.77 -13.82 -26.71
C ALA A 122 -9.91 -13.73 -27.74
N THR A 123 -10.99 -13.03 -27.43
CA THR A 123 -12.11 -12.83 -28.38
C THR A 123 -11.69 -12.00 -29.58
N LEU A 124 -10.90 -10.93 -29.36
CA LEU A 124 -10.34 -10.13 -30.44
C LEU A 124 -9.39 -10.93 -31.34
N CYS A 125 -8.50 -11.75 -30.76
CA CYS A 125 -7.64 -12.66 -31.52
C CYS A 125 -8.45 -13.69 -32.32
N GLY A 126 -9.54 -14.22 -31.74
CA GLY A 126 -10.46 -15.12 -32.43
C GLY A 126 -11.12 -14.47 -33.65
N TRP A 127 -11.52 -13.18 -33.55
CA TRP A 127 -12.05 -12.43 -34.70
C TRP A 127 -11.00 -12.18 -35.78
N LEU A 128 -9.72 -12.11 -35.40
CA LEU A 128 -8.58 -11.95 -36.31
C LEU A 128 -8.05 -13.30 -36.85
N GLY A 129 -8.63 -14.43 -36.43
CA GLY A 129 -8.16 -15.77 -36.81
C GLY A 129 -6.81 -16.17 -36.21
N VAL A 130 -6.36 -15.52 -35.14
CA VAL A 130 -5.09 -15.80 -34.45
C VAL A 130 -5.34 -16.65 -33.20
N GLU A 131 -4.60 -17.75 -33.07
CA GLU A 131 -4.71 -18.62 -31.89
C GLU A 131 -4.10 -18.00 -30.64
N TYR A 132 -4.94 -17.74 -29.63
CA TYR A 132 -4.53 -17.14 -28.38
C TYR A 132 -4.06 -18.19 -27.35
N HIS A 133 -2.77 -18.18 -27.06
CA HIS A 133 -2.12 -19.15 -26.16
C HIS A 133 -1.74 -18.59 -24.79
N PHE A 134 -1.90 -17.30 -24.56
CA PHE A 134 -1.47 -16.67 -23.31
C PHE A 134 -2.41 -17.07 -22.17
N SER A 135 -1.80 -17.40 -21.03
CA SER A 135 -2.50 -17.76 -19.80
C SER A 135 -2.01 -16.83 -18.69
N PRO A 136 -2.91 -16.09 -18.03
CA PRO A 136 -2.53 -15.15 -16.96
C PRO A 136 -2.22 -15.87 -15.63
N TYR A 137 -1.81 -17.14 -15.68
CA TYR A 137 -1.45 -17.94 -14.51
C TYR A 137 0.06 -18.24 -14.50
N GLY A 138 0.62 -18.40 -13.31
CA GLY A 138 2.06 -18.57 -13.11
C GLY A 138 2.81 -17.24 -13.03
N LEU A 139 4.12 -17.29 -13.27
CA LEU A 139 5.00 -16.13 -13.18
C LEU A 139 4.54 -14.97 -14.08
N GLN A 140 4.10 -15.26 -15.31
CA GLN A 140 3.69 -14.23 -16.27
C GLN A 140 2.50 -13.39 -15.76
N GLY A 141 1.50 -14.05 -15.16
CA GLY A 141 0.36 -13.39 -14.53
C GLY A 141 0.78 -12.52 -13.35
N ILE A 142 1.64 -13.05 -12.47
CA ILE A 142 2.18 -12.30 -11.32
C ILE A 142 2.94 -11.06 -11.79
N LEU A 143 3.81 -11.19 -12.80
CA LEU A 143 4.56 -10.06 -13.35
C LEU A 143 3.65 -9.01 -13.98
N LEU A 144 2.61 -9.43 -14.72
CA LEU A 144 1.64 -8.53 -15.34
C LEU A 144 0.84 -7.75 -14.30
N ALA A 145 0.39 -8.43 -13.24
CA ALA A 145 -0.32 -7.78 -12.14
C ALA A 145 0.59 -6.79 -11.38
N HIS A 146 1.83 -7.18 -11.07
CA HIS A 146 2.78 -6.26 -10.47
C HIS A 146 3.11 -5.08 -11.38
N LEU A 147 3.20 -5.29 -12.69
CA LEU A 147 3.41 -4.21 -13.65
C LEU A 147 2.23 -3.22 -13.63
N PHE A 148 1.00 -3.73 -13.64
CA PHE A 148 -0.23 -2.92 -13.56
C PHE A 148 -0.27 -2.03 -12.31
N PHE A 149 0.13 -2.57 -11.14
CA PHE A 149 0.15 -1.82 -9.89
C PHE A 149 1.34 -0.86 -9.77
N ASN A 150 2.54 -1.34 -10.09
CA ASN A 150 3.78 -0.66 -9.71
C ASN A 150 4.30 0.31 -10.77
N LEU A 151 3.98 0.13 -12.05
CA LEU A 151 4.40 1.09 -13.10
C LEU A 151 3.80 2.49 -12.89
N PRO A 152 2.49 2.66 -12.59
CA PRO A 152 1.92 3.96 -12.26
C PRO A 152 2.55 4.61 -11.04
N LEU A 153 2.81 3.81 -9.99
CA LEU A 153 3.47 4.25 -8.77
C LEU A 153 4.90 4.74 -9.04
N ALA A 154 5.71 3.92 -9.73
CA ALA A 154 7.07 4.25 -10.14
C ALA A 154 7.09 5.53 -10.98
N THR A 155 6.18 5.62 -11.95
CA THR A 155 6.05 6.76 -12.86
C THR A 155 5.76 8.04 -12.08
N ARG A 156 4.87 7.98 -11.08
CA ARG A 156 4.53 9.14 -10.24
C ARG A 156 5.72 9.60 -9.39
N LEU A 157 6.44 8.67 -8.76
CA LEU A 157 7.62 9.00 -7.95
C LEU A 157 8.75 9.61 -8.79
N LEU A 158 8.99 9.06 -9.99
CA LEU A 158 9.99 9.58 -10.92
C LEU A 158 9.57 10.90 -11.56
N LEU A 159 8.28 11.08 -11.85
CA LEU A 159 7.73 12.35 -12.35
C LEU A 159 7.93 13.46 -11.31
N GLN A 160 7.65 13.18 -10.03
CA GLN A 160 7.89 14.12 -8.94
C GLN A 160 9.38 14.52 -8.86
N ALA A 161 10.29 13.57 -9.04
CA ALA A 161 11.73 13.87 -9.09
C ALA A 161 12.11 14.78 -10.26
N LEU A 162 11.46 14.64 -11.42
CA LEU A 162 11.65 15.53 -12.58
C LEU A 162 11.05 16.93 -12.37
N GLU A 163 9.90 17.01 -11.71
CA GLU A 163 9.22 18.26 -11.37
C GLU A 163 9.97 19.05 -10.29
N ASN A 164 10.70 18.37 -9.39
CA ASN A 164 11.53 18.99 -8.36
C ASN A 164 12.86 19.59 -8.89
N ILE A 165 13.21 19.39 -10.16
CA ILE A 165 14.40 20.01 -10.76
C ILE A 165 14.11 21.50 -10.99
N PRO A 166 14.90 22.43 -10.40
CA PRO A 166 14.68 23.86 -10.56
C PRO A 166 14.65 24.27 -12.04
N VAL A 167 13.72 25.17 -12.38
CA VAL A 167 13.52 25.65 -13.75
C VAL A 167 14.78 26.36 -14.26
N GLU A 168 15.49 27.06 -13.38
CA GLU A 168 16.71 27.81 -13.65
C GLU A 168 17.82 26.89 -14.17
N GLN A 169 17.96 25.68 -13.61
CA GLN A 169 18.94 24.68 -14.09
C GLN A 169 18.63 24.25 -15.54
N ARG A 170 17.35 24.16 -15.90
CA ARG A 170 16.92 23.79 -17.25
C ARG A 170 17.08 24.95 -18.24
N GLN A 171 16.89 26.19 -17.79
CA GLN A 171 17.15 27.39 -18.58
C GLN A 171 18.64 27.55 -18.88
N LEU A 172 19.51 27.36 -17.88
CA LEU A 172 20.97 27.37 -18.07
C LEU A 172 21.42 26.29 -19.06
N ALA A 173 20.90 25.07 -18.95
CA ALA A 173 21.18 24.01 -19.91
C ALA A 173 20.77 24.38 -21.34
N ALA A 174 19.63 25.06 -21.52
CA ALA A 174 19.18 25.54 -22.82
C ALA A 174 20.06 26.69 -23.35
N GLN A 175 20.51 27.61 -22.49
CA GLN A 175 21.43 28.69 -22.87
C GLN A 175 22.80 28.17 -23.32
N LEU A 176 23.27 27.07 -22.74
CA LEU A 176 24.49 26.37 -23.15
C LEU A 176 24.35 25.57 -24.45
N GLY A 177 23.19 25.60 -25.11
CA GLY A 177 22.94 24.86 -26.35
C GLY A 177 22.93 23.34 -26.18
N MET A 178 22.58 22.85 -24.97
CA MET A 178 22.62 21.41 -24.71
C MET A 178 21.51 20.66 -25.45
N ASN A 179 21.92 19.70 -26.28
CA ASN A 179 21.00 18.81 -27.01
C ASN A 179 20.16 17.95 -26.04
N GLY A 180 18.98 17.48 -26.48
CA GLY A 180 18.05 16.71 -25.62
C GLY A 180 18.61 15.43 -24.95
N TRP A 181 19.68 14.81 -25.50
CA TRP A 181 20.40 13.72 -24.82
C TRP A 181 21.36 14.24 -23.73
N GLN A 182 22.07 15.34 -24.00
CA GLN A 182 22.94 15.99 -23.02
C GLN A 182 22.11 16.49 -21.83
N GLN A 183 20.95 17.10 -22.11
CA GLN A 183 20.01 17.51 -21.08
C GLN A 183 19.53 16.32 -20.23
N PHE A 184 19.19 15.20 -20.88
CA PHE A 184 18.83 13.97 -20.15
C PHE A 184 19.97 13.47 -19.27
N ARG A 185 21.17 13.32 -19.82
CA ARG A 185 22.31 12.71 -19.11
C ARG A 185 22.84 13.57 -17.97
N ILE A 186 22.83 14.90 -18.13
CA ILE A 186 23.49 15.83 -17.20
C ILE A 186 22.51 16.46 -16.22
N VAL A 187 21.26 16.73 -16.62
CA VAL A 187 20.27 17.38 -15.75
C VAL A 187 19.28 16.37 -15.19
N GLU A 188 18.65 15.57 -16.05
CA GLU A 188 17.53 14.70 -15.64
C GLU A 188 18.00 13.41 -14.95
N TRP A 189 19.02 12.73 -15.50
CA TRP A 189 19.53 11.44 -15.01
C TRP A 189 20.10 11.51 -13.59
N PRO A 190 20.87 12.54 -13.18
CA PRO A 190 21.34 12.65 -11.81
C PRO A 190 20.23 12.80 -10.78
N ALA A 191 19.10 13.42 -11.14
CA ALA A 191 17.91 13.48 -10.29
C ALA A 191 17.17 12.15 -10.27
N LEU A 192 16.95 11.55 -11.45
CA LEU A 192 16.27 10.25 -11.58
C LEU A 192 17.04 9.14 -10.86
N ARG A 193 18.36 9.03 -11.03
CA ARG A 193 19.18 7.97 -10.41
C ARG A 193 19.11 8.00 -8.87
N ARG A 194 18.97 9.19 -8.27
CA ARG A 194 18.83 9.36 -6.82
C ARG A 194 17.48 8.86 -6.33
N GLN A 195 16.43 9.05 -7.11
CA GLN A 195 15.09 8.55 -6.80
C GLN A 195 14.88 7.08 -7.21
N LEU A 196 15.65 6.59 -8.18
CA LEU A 196 15.50 5.25 -8.76
C LEU A 196 15.69 4.15 -7.72
N LEU A 197 16.72 4.29 -6.88
CA LEU A 197 17.08 3.28 -5.90
C LEU A 197 16.08 3.20 -4.72
N PRO A 198 15.66 4.33 -4.09
CA PRO A 198 14.56 4.32 -3.12
C PRO A 198 13.23 3.81 -3.69
N SER A 199 12.83 4.27 -4.90
CA SER A 199 11.60 3.82 -5.55
C SER A 199 11.66 2.33 -5.90
N GLY A 200 12.80 1.85 -6.39
CA GLY A 200 13.03 0.44 -6.72
C GLY A 200 12.99 -0.44 -5.49
N ALA A 201 13.61 -0.03 -4.38
CA ALA A 201 13.56 -0.75 -3.11
C ALA A 201 12.13 -0.82 -2.55
N LEU A 202 11.36 0.27 -2.64
CA LEU A 202 9.95 0.30 -2.23
C LEU A 202 9.11 -0.66 -3.06
N ILE A 203 9.24 -0.63 -4.39
CA ILE A 203 8.48 -1.50 -5.29
C ILE A 203 8.87 -2.96 -5.11
N PHE A 204 10.17 -3.24 -4.96
CA PHE A 204 10.68 -4.57 -4.64
C PHE A 204 10.03 -5.11 -3.37
N MET A 205 9.99 -4.30 -2.30
CA MET A 205 9.33 -4.68 -1.05
C MET A 205 7.83 -4.94 -1.22
N LEU A 206 7.13 -4.12 -2.01
CA LEU A 206 5.72 -4.34 -2.34
C LEU A 206 5.49 -5.67 -3.08
N CYS A 207 6.37 -6.01 -4.02
CA CYS A 207 6.29 -7.27 -4.77
C CYS A 207 6.67 -8.48 -3.91
N PHE A 208 7.63 -8.30 -2.99
CA PHE A 208 8.10 -9.32 -2.07
C PHE A 208 7.03 -9.72 -1.05
N ALA A 209 6.19 -8.77 -0.63
CA ALA A 209 5.08 -8.97 0.30
C ALA A 209 3.71 -9.04 -0.41
N SER A 210 3.67 -9.59 -1.63
CA SER A 210 2.46 -9.65 -2.47
C SER A 210 1.73 -10.98 -2.36
N PHE A 211 0.98 -11.16 -1.27
CA PHE A 211 0.24 -12.38 -1.00
C PHE A 211 -0.93 -12.61 -1.98
N ALA A 212 -1.85 -11.63 -2.06
CA ALA A 212 -3.11 -11.80 -2.77
C ALA A 212 -2.93 -12.04 -4.28
N THR A 213 -1.97 -11.35 -4.90
CA THR A 213 -1.64 -11.50 -6.32
C THR A 213 -1.15 -12.91 -6.62
N VAL A 214 -0.22 -13.42 -5.80
CA VAL A 214 0.39 -14.74 -6.00
C VAL A 214 -0.61 -15.85 -5.69
N LEU A 215 -1.44 -15.71 -4.66
CA LEU A 215 -2.48 -16.72 -4.38
C LEU A 215 -3.51 -16.80 -5.51
N ALA A 216 -3.88 -15.68 -6.12
CA ALA A 216 -4.90 -15.67 -7.17
C ALA A 216 -4.35 -16.03 -8.58
N LEU A 217 -3.11 -15.66 -8.90
CA LEU A 217 -2.52 -15.87 -10.24
C LEU A 217 -1.39 -16.91 -10.27
N GLY A 218 -0.96 -17.47 -9.13
CA GLY A 218 0.23 -18.33 -9.05
C GLY A 218 0.14 -19.64 -9.84
N GLY A 219 -1.06 -20.18 -10.07
CA GLY A 219 -1.27 -21.29 -11.02
C GLY A 219 -0.58 -22.62 -10.69
N GLY A 220 0.14 -22.76 -9.57
CA GLY A 220 0.75 -24.02 -9.14
C GLY A 220 1.96 -23.87 -8.19
N PRO A 221 2.54 -24.99 -7.71
CA PRO A 221 3.61 -25.00 -6.70
C PRO A 221 4.93 -24.39 -7.17
N GLN A 222 5.16 -24.34 -8.49
CA GLN A 222 6.36 -23.72 -9.06
C GLN A 222 6.44 -22.21 -8.79
N ALA A 223 5.29 -21.53 -8.63
CA ALA A 223 5.22 -20.10 -8.39
C ALA A 223 4.87 -19.73 -6.94
N THR A 224 5.34 -20.54 -5.98
CA THR A 224 5.05 -20.34 -4.55
C THR A 224 6.01 -19.33 -3.93
N THR A 225 5.47 -18.23 -3.39
CA THR A 225 6.22 -17.27 -2.58
C THR A 225 6.17 -17.64 -1.09
N ILE A 226 7.03 -17.01 -0.27
CA ILE A 226 7.08 -17.28 1.18
C ILE A 226 5.70 -17.06 1.82
N GLU A 227 4.98 -16.01 1.44
CA GLU A 227 3.63 -15.72 1.97
C GLU A 227 2.60 -16.78 1.58
N LEU A 228 2.64 -17.26 0.34
CA LEU A 228 1.78 -18.36 -0.09
C LEU A 228 2.14 -19.67 0.63
N ALA A 229 3.43 -19.93 0.85
CA ALA A 229 3.89 -21.11 1.59
C ALA A 229 3.47 -21.07 3.07
N ILE A 230 3.49 -19.89 3.72
CA ILE A 230 2.95 -19.72 5.09
C ILE A 230 1.46 -20.06 5.10
N TYR A 231 0.69 -19.52 4.15
CA TYR A 231 -0.73 -19.81 4.03
C TYR A 231 -1.00 -21.30 3.78
N GLN A 232 -0.23 -21.94 2.88
CA GLN A 232 -0.38 -23.36 2.59
C GLN A 232 -0.06 -24.24 3.80
N ALA A 233 1.04 -23.95 4.49
CA ALA A 233 1.44 -24.66 5.69
C ALA A 233 0.38 -24.55 6.79
N LEU A 234 -0.24 -23.37 6.96
CA LEU A 234 -1.24 -23.15 8.02
C LEU A 234 -2.62 -23.70 7.65
N SER A 235 -3.11 -23.43 6.44
CA SER A 235 -4.50 -23.69 6.04
C SER A 235 -4.73 -25.05 5.37
N TYR A 236 -3.73 -25.63 4.71
CA TYR A 236 -3.87 -26.91 4.02
C TYR A 236 -3.10 -28.04 4.71
N ASP A 237 -1.83 -27.80 5.06
CA ASP A 237 -0.98 -28.85 5.65
C ASP A 237 -1.11 -28.92 7.19
N TYR A 238 -1.64 -27.87 7.81
CA TYR A 238 -1.71 -27.67 9.27
C TYR A 238 -0.35 -27.87 9.99
N ASP A 239 0.75 -27.59 9.30
CA ASP A 239 2.11 -27.63 9.83
C ASP A 239 2.46 -26.28 10.46
N LEU A 240 2.04 -26.12 11.72
CA LEU A 240 2.25 -24.91 12.52
C LEU A 240 3.74 -24.55 12.66
N SER A 241 4.60 -25.57 12.74
CA SER A 241 6.04 -25.40 12.93
C SER A 241 6.68 -24.80 11.67
N ARG A 242 6.31 -25.34 10.50
CA ARG A 242 6.78 -24.83 9.21
C ARG A 242 6.23 -23.44 8.90
N ALA A 243 4.95 -23.19 9.18
CA ALA A 243 4.34 -21.87 9.04
C ALA A 243 5.08 -20.82 9.89
N ALA A 244 5.40 -21.16 11.15
CA ALA A 244 6.16 -20.30 12.04
C ALA A 244 7.58 -20.02 11.52
N LEU A 245 8.31 -21.04 11.06
CA LEU A 245 9.65 -20.89 10.48
C LEU A 245 9.64 -19.95 9.26
N LEU A 246 8.74 -20.19 8.32
CA LEU A 246 8.62 -19.37 7.11
C LEU A 246 8.24 -17.92 7.43
N ALA A 247 7.36 -17.72 8.42
CA ALA A 247 6.96 -16.39 8.88
C ALA A 247 8.12 -15.64 9.57
N LEU A 248 8.96 -16.32 10.36
CA LEU A 248 10.18 -15.72 10.91
C LEU A 248 11.20 -15.34 9.83
N ILE A 249 11.38 -16.20 8.82
CA ILE A 249 12.24 -15.91 7.66
C ILE A 249 11.72 -14.69 6.89
N GLN A 250 10.41 -14.65 6.59
CA GLN A 250 9.76 -13.52 5.92
C GLN A 250 9.98 -12.23 6.70
N MET A 251 9.74 -12.25 8.02
CA MET A 251 9.93 -11.10 8.90
C MET A 251 11.39 -10.62 8.91
N ALA A 252 12.35 -11.54 9.00
CA ALA A 252 13.78 -11.21 8.96
C ALA A 252 14.16 -10.55 7.61
N CYS A 253 13.68 -11.10 6.51
CA CYS A 253 13.87 -10.53 5.17
C CYS A 253 13.22 -9.14 5.05
N CYS A 254 11.96 -8.99 5.45
CA CYS A 254 11.24 -7.72 5.43
C CYS A 254 11.94 -6.65 6.27
N LEU A 255 12.38 -6.98 7.49
CA LEU A 255 13.14 -6.07 8.34
C LEU A 255 14.45 -5.64 7.68
N GLY A 256 15.22 -6.58 7.13
CA GLY A 256 16.45 -6.29 6.40
C GLY A 256 16.22 -5.35 5.21
N LEU A 257 15.15 -5.58 4.44
CA LEU A 257 14.76 -4.76 3.30
C LEU A 257 14.30 -3.37 3.71
N VAL A 258 13.54 -3.24 4.80
CA VAL A 258 13.11 -1.94 5.36
C VAL A 258 14.32 -1.13 5.81
N LEU A 259 15.25 -1.73 6.56
CA LEU A 259 16.47 -1.07 6.99
C LEU A 259 17.34 -0.63 5.80
N LEU A 260 17.45 -1.48 4.78
CA LEU A 260 18.14 -1.15 3.53
C LEU A 260 17.45 0.03 2.81
N SER A 261 16.13 -0.03 2.63
CA SER A 261 15.35 1.03 1.98
C SER A 261 15.49 2.38 2.69
N GLN A 262 15.51 2.40 4.03
CA GLN A 262 15.72 3.61 4.82
C GLN A 262 17.12 4.19 4.62
N ARG A 263 18.17 3.35 4.57
CA ARG A 263 19.54 3.81 4.30
C ARG A 263 19.71 4.39 2.91
N LEU A 264 18.97 3.87 1.93
CA LEU A 264 19.01 4.32 0.54
C LEU A 264 18.20 5.60 0.32
N SER A 265 17.19 5.84 1.16
CA SER A 265 16.31 7.02 1.09
C SER A 265 16.99 8.27 1.66
N GLN A 266 17.86 8.90 0.86
CA GLN A 266 18.35 10.25 1.19
C GLN A 266 17.28 11.28 0.85
N ALA A 267 16.88 12.11 1.82
CA ALA A 267 15.94 13.20 1.59
C ALA A 267 16.47 14.09 0.46
N LEU A 268 15.70 14.21 -0.63
CA LEU A 268 15.98 15.19 -1.67
C LEU A 268 15.76 16.58 -1.05
N PRO A 269 16.77 17.47 -1.02
CA PRO A 269 16.50 18.86 -0.71
C PRO A 269 15.53 19.37 -1.78
N VAL A 270 14.33 19.76 -1.35
CA VAL A 270 13.34 20.38 -2.23
C VAL A 270 13.90 21.75 -2.56
N GLY A 271 14.38 21.92 -3.81
CA GLY A 271 14.73 23.25 -4.29
C GLY A 271 13.46 24.08 -4.35
N ALA A 272 13.43 25.21 -3.62
CA ALA A 272 12.37 26.19 -3.78
C ALA A 272 12.51 26.81 -5.18
N THR A 273 11.52 26.58 -6.04
CA THR A 273 11.47 27.21 -7.37
C THR A 273 10.42 28.31 -7.33
N GLN A 274 10.80 29.53 -7.72
CA GLN A 274 9.90 30.69 -7.75
C GLN A 274 9.25 30.92 -9.13
N ALA A 275 9.66 30.17 -10.16
CA ALA A 275 9.29 30.42 -11.55
C ALA A 275 8.35 29.38 -12.20
N ALA A 276 7.58 29.86 -13.17
CA ALA A 276 6.61 29.11 -13.96
C ALA A 276 7.28 28.11 -14.92
N LEU A 277 6.80 26.85 -14.86
CA LEU A 277 6.67 25.87 -15.96
C LEU A 277 7.65 26.05 -17.14
N TRP A 278 8.78 25.34 -17.14
CA TRP A 278 9.70 25.27 -18.29
C TRP A 278 9.08 24.54 -19.48
N ARG A 279 9.23 25.09 -20.70
CA ARG A 279 8.85 24.47 -21.98
C ARG A 279 10.10 24.34 -22.83
N ASN A 280 10.45 23.11 -23.23
CA ASN A 280 11.59 22.89 -24.12
C ASN A 280 11.31 23.49 -25.52
N PRO A 281 12.15 24.41 -26.02
CA PRO A 281 12.00 24.96 -27.38
C PRO A 281 12.25 23.94 -28.49
N GLU A 282 13.06 22.90 -28.24
CA GLU A 282 13.48 21.90 -29.24
C GLU A 282 12.59 20.65 -29.28
N ASP A 283 11.30 20.84 -29.53
CA ASP A 283 10.35 19.73 -29.56
C ASP A 283 10.20 19.14 -30.97
N SER A 284 10.89 18.03 -31.25
CA SER A 284 10.83 17.36 -32.56
C SER A 284 9.61 16.43 -32.72
N LEU A 285 9.17 16.22 -33.97
CA LEU A 285 8.05 15.30 -34.29
C LEU A 285 8.32 13.86 -33.85
N GLN A 286 9.56 13.37 -34.01
CA GLN A 286 9.93 12.02 -33.54
C GLN A 286 9.78 11.87 -32.02
N ARG A 287 10.12 12.91 -31.25
CA ARG A 287 9.91 12.92 -29.79
C ARG A 287 8.42 12.91 -29.44
N ARG A 288 7.57 13.58 -30.23
CA ARG A 288 6.11 13.55 -30.05
C ARG A 288 5.53 12.16 -30.27
N ILE A 289 5.96 11.48 -31.33
CA ILE A 289 5.50 10.13 -31.67
C ILE A 289 5.96 9.13 -30.60
N THR A 290 7.23 9.17 -30.20
CA THR A 290 7.76 8.26 -29.17
C THR A 290 7.12 8.48 -27.81
N ASP A 291 6.96 9.73 -27.37
CA ASP A 291 6.26 10.04 -26.12
C ASP A 291 4.77 9.64 -26.21
N GLY A 292 4.13 9.89 -27.35
CA GLY A 292 2.76 9.47 -27.62
C GLY A 292 2.59 7.95 -27.51
N LEU A 293 3.48 7.19 -28.14
CA LEU A 293 3.47 5.72 -28.12
C LEU A 293 3.69 5.16 -26.70
N LEU A 294 4.56 5.77 -25.89
CA LEU A 294 4.75 5.38 -24.49
C LEU A 294 3.49 5.65 -23.64
N ILE A 295 2.87 6.81 -23.84
CA ILE A 295 1.64 7.17 -23.11
C ILE A 295 0.48 6.27 -23.54
N THR A 296 0.34 5.97 -24.84
CA THR A 296 -0.70 5.06 -25.32
C THR A 296 -0.47 3.63 -24.84
N ALA A 297 0.78 3.14 -24.83
CA ALA A 297 1.11 1.83 -24.27
C ALA A 297 0.77 1.74 -22.77
N ALA A 298 1.07 2.79 -21.99
CA ALA A 298 0.69 2.85 -20.58
C ALA A 298 -0.83 2.88 -20.39
N LEU A 299 -1.56 3.64 -21.22
CA LEU A 299 -3.02 3.64 -21.21
C LEU A 299 -3.60 2.27 -21.60
N LEU A 300 -3.02 1.59 -22.57
CA LEU A 300 -3.42 0.25 -23.01
C LEU A 300 -3.16 -0.81 -21.94
N LEU A 301 -2.18 -0.61 -21.06
CA LEU A 301 -1.97 -1.48 -19.91
C LEU A 301 -2.99 -1.20 -18.79
N LEU A 302 -3.29 0.07 -18.52
CA LEU A 302 -4.06 0.47 -17.33
C LEU A 302 -5.58 0.50 -17.54
N LEU A 303 -6.05 0.95 -18.70
CA LEU A 303 -7.48 1.14 -18.95
C LEU A 303 -8.24 -0.17 -19.16
N PRO A 304 -7.77 -1.14 -19.98
CA PRO A 304 -8.58 -2.31 -20.28
C PRO A 304 -9.00 -3.12 -19.05
N PRO A 305 -8.12 -3.42 -18.06
CA PRO A 305 -8.55 -4.16 -16.88
C PRO A 305 -9.62 -3.43 -16.07
N LEU A 306 -9.53 -2.10 -15.97
CA LEU A 306 -10.51 -1.28 -15.25
C LEU A 306 -11.84 -1.19 -16.01
N LEU A 307 -11.77 -1.02 -17.33
CA LEU A 307 -12.95 -1.02 -18.20
C LEU A 307 -13.63 -2.38 -18.21
N ALA A 308 -12.87 -3.48 -18.18
CA ALA A 308 -13.40 -4.83 -18.13
C ALA A 308 -14.18 -5.08 -16.85
N VAL A 309 -13.69 -4.65 -15.68
CA VAL A 309 -14.45 -4.73 -14.43
C VAL A 309 -15.79 -3.97 -14.53
N ILE A 310 -15.81 -2.81 -15.19
CA ILE A 310 -17.02 -2.00 -15.35
C ILE A 310 -18.00 -2.64 -16.33
N ALA A 311 -17.52 -3.03 -17.50
CA ALA A 311 -18.35 -3.57 -18.58
C ALA A 311 -18.83 -4.99 -18.25
N ASP A 312 -17.95 -5.88 -17.79
CA ASP A 312 -18.33 -7.25 -17.41
C ASP A 312 -19.18 -7.25 -16.13
N GLY A 313 -19.01 -6.25 -15.25
CA GLY A 313 -19.82 -6.09 -14.05
C GLY A 313 -21.26 -5.63 -14.34
N ALA A 314 -21.49 -4.93 -15.45
CA ALA A 314 -22.82 -4.53 -15.93
C ALA A 314 -23.49 -5.62 -16.78
N ASN A 315 -23.35 -6.88 -16.36
CA ASN A 315 -23.88 -8.04 -17.09
C ASN A 315 -25.33 -8.38 -16.73
N GLN A 316 -25.87 -9.41 -17.37
CA GLN A 316 -27.24 -9.89 -17.12
C GLN A 316 -27.45 -10.44 -15.69
N ALA A 317 -26.37 -10.90 -15.04
CA ALA A 317 -26.40 -11.39 -13.66
C ALA A 317 -26.39 -10.26 -12.62
N LEU A 318 -26.28 -8.99 -13.03
CA LEU A 318 -26.26 -7.85 -12.10
C LEU A 318 -27.45 -7.87 -11.14
N VAL A 319 -28.67 -8.07 -11.67
CA VAL A 319 -29.89 -8.06 -10.85
C VAL A 319 -29.96 -9.28 -9.95
N SER A 320 -29.60 -10.47 -10.44
CA SER A 320 -29.67 -11.70 -9.65
C SER A 320 -28.63 -11.71 -8.53
N VAL A 321 -27.42 -11.21 -8.79
CA VAL A 321 -26.33 -11.12 -7.80
C VAL A 321 -26.64 -10.06 -6.74
N LEU A 322 -27.22 -8.92 -7.14
CA LEU A 322 -27.68 -7.89 -6.18
C LEU A 322 -28.84 -8.37 -5.29
N GLN A 323 -29.58 -9.40 -5.69
CA GLN A 323 -30.60 -10.03 -4.83
C GLN A 323 -30.01 -11.05 -3.84
N GLN A 324 -28.75 -11.45 -4.00
CA GLN A 324 -28.13 -12.42 -3.10
C GLN A 324 -27.82 -11.80 -1.74
N GLN A 325 -28.38 -12.38 -0.68
CA GLN A 325 -28.15 -11.93 0.70
C GLN A 325 -26.67 -12.01 1.10
N ILE A 326 -25.93 -12.97 0.56
CA ILE A 326 -24.50 -13.21 0.86
C ILE A 326 -23.65 -12.01 0.43
N LEU A 327 -23.95 -11.38 -0.70
CA LEU A 327 -23.23 -10.20 -1.20
C LEU A 327 -23.33 -9.03 -0.22
N TRP A 328 -24.55 -8.74 0.25
CA TRP A 328 -24.81 -7.66 1.20
C TRP A 328 -24.20 -7.96 2.57
N GLN A 329 -24.25 -9.22 3.03
CA GLN A 329 -23.54 -9.63 4.25
C GLN A 329 -22.03 -9.39 4.13
N ALA A 330 -21.43 -9.75 2.99
CA ALA A 330 -20.00 -9.53 2.74
C ALA A 330 -19.65 -8.03 2.65
N LEU A 331 -20.50 -7.23 2.00
CA LEU A 331 -20.38 -5.77 1.94
C LEU A 331 -20.39 -5.16 3.34
N PHE A 332 -21.44 -5.42 4.13
CA PHE A 332 -21.58 -4.83 5.47
C PHE A 332 -20.49 -5.32 6.41
N THR A 333 -20.06 -6.58 6.30
CA THR A 333 -18.93 -7.11 7.06
C THR A 333 -17.65 -6.35 6.72
N SER A 334 -17.37 -6.14 5.43
CA SER A 334 -16.19 -5.38 5.00
C SER A 334 -16.23 -3.93 5.47
N LEU A 335 -17.38 -3.27 5.35
CA LEU A 335 -17.55 -1.88 5.77
C LEU A 335 -17.39 -1.73 7.30
N ARG A 336 -17.97 -2.67 8.07
CA ARG A 336 -17.88 -2.67 9.54
C ARG A 336 -16.46 -2.88 10.01
N ILE A 337 -15.72 -3.81 9.40
CA ILE A 337 -14.30 -4.04 9.69
C ILE A 337 -13.49 -2.79 9.32
N ALA A 338 -13.70 -2.24 8.12
CA ALA A 338 -12.95 -1.10 7.63
C ALA A 338 -13.10 0.14 8.51
N ILE A 339 -14.33 0.50 8.89
CA ILE A 339 -14.61 1.65 9.75
C ILE A 339 -14.02 1.41 11.15
N ALA A 340 -14.22 0.22 11.72
CA ALA A 340 -13.69 -0.11 13.05
C ALA A 340 -12.16 -0.09 13.08
N ALA A 341 -11.51 -0.70 12.08
CA ALA A 341 -10.06 -0.72 11.94
C ALA A 341 -9.50 0.68 11.70
N GLY A 342 -10.16 1.48 10.86
CA GLY A 342 -9.78 2.86 10.59
C GLY A 342 -9.87 3.75 11.83
N LEU A 343 -10.96 3.65 12.60
CA LEU A 343 -11.12 4.37 13.87
C LEU A 343 -10.07 3.93 14.91
N LEU A 344 -9.82 2.63 15.03
CA LEU A 344 -8.82 2.10 15.96
C LEU A 344 -7.40 2.55 15.56
N CYS A 345 -7.08 2.53 14.26
CA CYS A 345 -5.82 3.03 13.74
C CYS A 345 -5.61 4.52 14.03
N VAL A 346 -6.58 5.37 13.70
CA VAL A 346 -6.48 6.83 13.91
C VAL A 346 -6.41 7.17 15.39
N THR A 347 -7.16 6.47 16.25
CA THR A 347 -7.09 6.69 17.70
C THR A 347 -5.73 6.32 18.27
N LEU A 348 -5.20 5.14 17.97
CA LEU A 348 -3.84 4.74 18.41
C LEU A 348 -2.77 5.70 17.88
N THR A 349 -2.86 6.09 16.62
CA THR A 349 -1.93 7.03 15.99
C THR A 349 -1.97 8.41 16.65
N MET A 350 -3.17 8.92 16.95
CA MET A 350 -3.34 10.17 17.68
C MET A 350 -2.73 10.11 19.08
N LEU A 351 -2.92 9.00 19.80
CA LEU A 351 -2.34 8.80 21.13
C LEU A 351 -0.80 8.81 21.07
N LEU A 352 -0.21 8.11 20.09
CA LEU A 352 1.24 8.12 19.85
C LEU A 352 1.77 9.52 19.54
N LEU A 353 1.20 10.19 18.53
CA LEU A 353 1.66 11.51 18.07
C LEU A 353 1.44 12.60 19.12
N TRP A 354 0.41 12.47 19.96
CA TRP A 354 0.17 13.39 21.08
C TRP A 354 1.35 13.44 22.04
N SER A 355 1.88 12.28 22.45
CA SER A 355 3.02 12.23 23.37
C SER A 355 4.35 12.49 22.65
N SER A 356 4.48 12.07 21.38
CA SER A 356 5.69 12.32 20.59
C SER A 356 5.92 13.82 20.37
N ARG A 357 4.89 14.56 19.93
CA ARG A 357 5.02 16.01 19.67
C ARG A 357 5.43 16.79 20.92
N GLU A 358 4.91 16.43 22.09
CA GLU A 358 5.21 17.13 23.34
C GLU A 358 6.64 16.81 23.83
N LEU A 359 7.14 15.60 23.56
CA LEU A 359 8.56 15.26 23.72
C LEU A 359 9.45 16.08 22.76
N LYS A 360 9.05 16.20 21.48
CA LYS A 360 9.76 17.00 20.46
C LYS A 360 9.81 18.48 20.86
N LEU A 361 8.68 19.07 21.30
CA LEU A 361 8.60 20.46 21.78
C LEU A 361 9.49 20.73 22.99
N ARG A 362 9.68 19.74 23.86
CA ARG A 362 10.56 19.82 25.04
C ARG A 362 12.02 19.49 24.73
N GLN A 363 12.44 19.53 23.46
CA GLN A 363 13.80 19.25 23.01
C GLN A 363 14.27 17.80 23.29
N ARG A 364 13.35 16.86 23.58
CA ARG A 364 13.64 15.43 23.74
C ARG A 364 13.39 14.65 22.45
N LEU A 365 14.07 15.07 21.37
CA LEU A 365 13.85 14.55 20.02
C LEU A 365 13.97 13.02 19.92
N ARG A 366 14.99 12.43 20.55
CA ARG A 366 15.24 10.98 20.53
C ARG A 366 14.08 10.16 21.07
N TRP A 367 13.43 10.61 22.15
CA TRP A 367 12.33 9.90 22.77
C TRP A 367 11.02 10.06 21.98
N GLY A 368 10.80 11.22 21.36
CA GLY A 368 9.69 11.39 20.41
C GLY A 368 9.84 10.48 19.19
N GLN A 369 11.05 10.43 18.62
CA GLN A 369 11.37 9.52 17.52
C GLN A 369 11.23 8.05 17.92
N ALA A 370 11.69 7.64 19.11
CA ALA A 370 11.50 6.28 19.61
C ALA A 370 10.02 5.90 19.72
N LEU A 371 9.16 6.85 20.14
CA LEU A 371 7.72 6.61 20.23
C LEU A 371 7.08 6.45 18.85
N GLU A 372 7.46 7.26 17.87
CA GLU A 372 7.01 7.09 16.47
C GLU A 372 7.52 5.79 15.85
N LEU A 373 8.77 5.42 16.13
CA LEU A 373 9.36 4.16 15.66
C LEU A 373 8.59 2.95 16.19
N SER A 374 8.03 3.02 17.40
CA SER A 374 7.19 1.94 17.94
C SER A 374 5.99 1.61 17.05
N GLY A 375 5.34 2.63 16.48
CA GLY A 375 4.24 2.45 15.51
C GLY A 375 4.71 1.98 14.13
N MET A 376 6.00 2.18 13.79
CA MET A 376 6.60 1.67 12.56
C MET A 376 7.06 0.22 12.67
N VAL A 377 7.15 -0.38 13.86
CA VAL A 377 7.57 -1.78 14.05
C VAL A 377 6.69 -2.74 13.24
N ILE A 378 5.38 -2.47 13.19
CA ILE A 378 4.41 -3.29 12.44
C ILE A 378 4.66 -3.25 10.93
N LEU A 379 5.29 -2.20 10.41
CA LEU A 379 5.64 -2.12 8.99
C LEU A 379 6.59 -3.26 8.56
N ALA A 380 7.37 -3.81 9.51
CA ALA A 380 8.26 -4.93 9.23
C ALA A 380 7.55 -6.30 9.20
N MET A 381 6.29 -6.38 9.66
CA MET A 381 5.50 -7.60 9.67
C MET A 381 4.43 -7.54 8.57
N PRO A 382 4.56 -8.32 7.48
CA PRO A 382 3.48 -8.45 6.51
C PRO A 382 2.18 -8.95 7.16
N GLY A 383 1.04 -8.59 6.59
CA GLY A 383 -0.28 -8.92 7.15
C GLY A 383 -0.46 -10.41 7.44
N ILE A 384 0.03 -11.29 6.55
CA ILE A 384 -0.05 -12.75 6.73
C ILE A 384 0.83 -13.24 7.89
N VAL A 385 2.00 -12.64 8.10
CA VAL A 385 2.93 -13.00 9.19
C VAL A 385 2.33 -12.62 10.54
N LEU A 386 1.78 -11.40 10.63
CA LEU A 386 1.10 -10.94 11.85
C LEU A 386 -0.14 -11.80 12.16
N ALA A 387 -0.94 -12.11 11.13
CA ALA A 387 -2.09 -13.00 11.24
C ALA A 387 -1.71 -14.42 11.68
N THR A 388 -0.62 -14.97 11.14
CA THR A 388 -0.09 -16.29 11.54
C THR A 388 0.38 -16.27 13.00
N GLY A 389 1.09 -15.22 13.43
CA GLY A 389 1.49 -15.05 14.83
C GLY A 389 0.30 -15.01 15.78
N PHE A 390 -0.79 -14.32 15.41
CA PHE A 390 -2.03 -14.35 16.19
C PHE A 390 -2.72 -15.71 16.17
N PHE A 391 -2.74 -16.39 15.03
CA PHE A 391 -3.32 -17.73 14.91
C PHE A 391 -2.65 -18.68 15.90
N LEU A 392 -1.33 -18.75 15.88
CA LEU A 392 -0.55 -19.62 16.76
C LEU A 392 -0.72 -19.24 18.24
N LEU A 393 -0.69 -17.95 18.55
CA LEU A 393 -0.88 -17.47 19.93
C LEU A 393 -2.24 -17.89 20.49
N LEU A 394 -3.30 -17.73 19.71
CA LEU A 394 -4.66 -18.06 20.15
C LEU A 394 -4.91 -19.56 20.20
N ASN A 395 -4.31 -20.31 19.28
CA ASN A 395 -4.38 -21.77 19.26
C ASN A 395 -3.87 -22.39 20.56
N ASP A 396 -2.78 -21.84 21.14
CA ASP A 396 -2.18 -22.36 22.38
C ASP A 396 -2.86 -21.90 23.67
N THR A 397 -3.50 -20.73 23.67
CA THR A 397 -3.92 -20.05 24.91
C THR A 397 -5.40 -20.12 25.18
N LEU A 398 -6.20 -19.42 24.36
CA LEU A 398 -7.63 -19.17 24.58
C LEU A 398 -8.52 -20.00 23.65
N GLY A 399 -7.92 -20.72 22.69
CA GLY A 399 -8.60 -21.30 21.54
C GLY A 399 -8.92 -20.23 20.48
N LEU A 400 -9.18 -20.69 19.25
CA LEU A 400 -9.58 -19.80 18.17
C LEU A 400 -10.94 -19.15 18.51
N PRO A 401 -11.07 -17.81 18.43
CA PRO A 401 -12.28 -17.13 18.81
C PRO A 401 -13.44 -17.55 17.90
N GLN A 402 -14.64 -17.74 18.49
CA GLN A 402 -15.86 -18.03 17.73
C GLN A 402 -16.17 -16.97 16.66
N SER A 403 -15.69 -15.73 16.85
CA SER A 403 -15.90 -14.61 15.95
C SER A 403 -14.56 -13.95 15.58
N PRO A 404 -14.12 -14.02 14.31
CA PRO A 404 -12.81 -13.49 13.89
C PRO A 404 -12.78 -11.95 13.74
N TYR A 405 -13.91 -11.25 13.90
CA TYR A 405 -14.01 -9.80 13.69
C TYR A 405 -12.96 -9.00 14.49
N GLY A 406 -12.78 -9.31 15.77
CA GLY A 406 -11.85 -8.57 16.63
C GLY A 406 -10.40 -8.67 16.16
N LEU A 407 -9.98 -9.87 15.72
CA LEU A 407 -8.64 -10.12 15.25
C LEU A 407 -8.38 -9.43 13.91
N VAL A 408 -9.31 -9.51 12.96
CA VAL A 408 -9.17 -8.84 11.65
C VAL A 408 -9.12 -7.32 11.84
N ILE A 409 -10.02 -6.76 12.67
CA ILE A 409 -10.04 -5.32 12.98
C ILE A 409 -8.71 -4.87 13.59
N LEU A 410 -8.20 -5.61 14.58
CA LEU A 410 -6.93 -5.30 15.24
C LEU A 410 -5.77 -5.35 14.24
N THR A 411 -5.67 -6.44 13.47
CA THR A 411 -4.56 -6.66 12.53
C THR A 411 -4.54 -5.57 11.45
N ASN A 412 -5.69 -5.26 10.85
CA ASN A 412 -5.81 -4.23 9.82
C ASN A 412 -5.53 -2.83 10.39
N ALA A 413 -5.98 -2.55 11.62
CA ALA A 413 -5.70 -1.29 12.26
C ALA A 413 -4.19 -1.10 12.50
N LEU A 414 -3.53 -2.12 13.04
CA LEU A 414 -2.08 -2.12 13.29
C LEU A 414 -1.29 -1.94 11.98
N MET A 415 -1.66 -2.65 10.92
CA MET A 415 -1.03 -2.54 9.60
C MET A 415 -1.19 -1.14 8.98
N ALA A 416 -2.26 -0.42 9.31
CA ALA A 416 -2.52 0.93 8.82
C ALA A 416 -1.78 2.04 9.60
N ILE A 417 -1.28 1.78 10.81
CA ILE A 417 -0.62 2.79 11.67
C ILE A 417 0.55 3.50 10.98
N PRO A 418 1.51 2.81 10.31
CA PRO A 418 2.64 3.48 9.66
C PRO A 418 2.22 4.52 8.61
N TYR A 419 1.12 4.25 7.91
CA TYR A 419 0.56 5.15 6.91
C TYR A 419 -0.15 6.33 7.56
N ALA A 420 -0.95 6.09 8.60
CA ALA A 420 -1.59 7.15 9.37
C ALA A 420 -0.56 8.08 10.05
N LEU A 421 0.55 7.53 10.57
CA LEU A 421 1.66 8.31 11.12
C LEU A 421 2.26 9.27 10.09
N LYS A 422 2.53 8.79 8.86
CA LYS A 422 3.08 9.63 7.77
C LYS A 422 2.14 10.78 7.38
N VAL A 423 0.82 10.55 7.44
CA VAL A 423 -0.19 11.57 7.11
C VAL A 423 -0.34 12.61 8.24
N LEU A 424 -0.25 12.17 9.50
CA LEU A 424 -0.58 13.00 10.66
C LEU A 424 0.62 13.68 11.35
N ASP A 425 1.86 13.15 11.23
CA ASP A 425 3.02 13.66 11.97
C ASP A 425 3.30 15.15 11.68
N ASN A 426 3.44 15.53 10.41
CA ASN A 426 3.72 16.92 10.03
C ASN A 426 2.59 17.88 10.43
N PRO A 427 1.30 17.65 10.08
CA PRO A 427 0.21 18.55 10.48
C PRO A 427 0.07 18.70 12.00
N MET A 428 0.29 17.63 12.77
CA MET A 428 0.23 17.70 14.23
C MET A 428 1.39 18.47 14.82
N ARG A 429 2.60 18.35 14.25
CA ARG A 429 3.78 19.10 14.66
C ARG A 429 3.65 20.58 14.36
N ASP A 430 3.24 20.94 13.15
CA ASP A 430 3.04 22.34 12.74
C ASP A 430 2.00 23.04 13.63
N LEU A 431 0.89 22.34 13.92
CA LEU A 431 -0.13 22.86 14.81
C LEU A 431 0.40 23.09 16.23
N ALA A 432 1.22 22.16 16.73
CA ALA A 432 1.81 22.27 18.05
C ALA A 432 2.81 23.44 18.10
N GLU A 433 3.69 23.60 17.12
CA GLU A 433 4.66 24.70 17.08
C GLU A 433 3.94 26.07 16.98
N ARG A 434 2.85 26.17 16.21
CA ARG A 434 2.13 27.43 15.98
C ARG A 434 1.22 27.85 17.14
N TYR A 435 0.45 26.92 17.73
CA TYR A 435 -0.61 27.26 18.70
C TYR A 435 -0.25 26.96 20.15
N ASN A 436 0.85 26.25 20.43
CA ASN A 436 1.23 25.92 21.81
C ASN A 436 1.48 27.15 22.70
N PRO A 437 2.15 28.23 22.25
CA PRO A 437 2.32 29.43 23.07
C PRO A 437 1.00 30.09 23.46
N LEU A 438 0.03 30.15 22.53
CA LEU A 438 -1.31 30.71 22.76
C LEU A 438 -2.14 29.84 23.72
N CYS A 439 -2.03 28.51 23.61
CA CYS A 439 -2.71 27.61 24.54
C CYS A 439 -2.19 27.79 25.97
N LEU A 440 -0.88 28.01 26.12
CA LEU A 440 -0.26 28.24 27.42
C LEU A 440 -0.66 29.59 28.02
N SER A 441 -0.83 30.65 27.21
CA SER A 441 -1.29 31.95 27.71
C SER A 441 -2.76 31.96 28.14
N LEU A 442 -3.59 31.10 27.53
CA LEU A 442 -5.01 30.96 27.86
C LEU A 442 -5.29 29.87 28.91
N ASP A 443 -4.26 29.28 29.52
CA ASP A 443 -4.33 28.13 30.44
C ASP A 443 -5.16 26.94 29.88
N MET A 444 -5.17 26.79 28.56
CA MET A 444 -5.92 25.75 27.87
C MET A 444 -5.16 24.42 27.90
N HIS A 445 -5.71 23.45 28.61
CA HIS A 445 -5.09 22.14 28.82
C HIS A 445 -6.01 20.95 28.47
N GLY A 446 -5.39 19.80 28.19
CA GLY A 446 -6.07 18.52 28.03
C GLY A 446 -7.18 18.49 26.97
N TRP A 447 -8.39 18.12 27.40
CA TRP A 447 -9.55 17.89 26.53
C TRP A 447 -10.06 19.17 25.85
N GLN A 448 -9.98 20.32 26.51
CA GLN A 448 -10.41 21.60 25.92
C GLN A 448 -9.52 21.98 24.74
N ARG A 449 -8.21 21.79 24.87
CA ARG A 449 -7.25 21.97 23.77
C ARG A 449 -7.55 21.01 22.61
N LEU A 450 -7.76 19.72 22.91
CA LEU A 450 -8.09 18.72 21.88
C LEU A 450 -9.37 19.10 21.14
N ARG A 451 -10.48 19.35 21.83
CA ARG A 451 -11.79 19.56 21.18
C ARG A 451 -11.89 20.87 20.40
N TRP A 452 -11.34 21.96 20.93
CA TRP A 452 -11.57 23.30 20.37
C TRP A 452 -10.53 23.74 19.34
N ILE A 453 -9.29 23.28 19.47
CA ILE A 453 -8.19 23.69 18.59
C ILE A 453 -7.81 22.52 17.69
N GLU A 454 -7.36 21.42 18.29
CA GLU A 454 -6.71 20.36 17.53
C GLU A 454 -7.69 19.60 16.65
N LEU A 455 -8.81 19.16 17.20
CA LEU A 455 -9.82 18.42 16.45
C LEU A 455 -10.47 19.31 15.39
N LYS A 456 -10.47 20.64 15.56
CA LYS A 456 -10.97 21.56 14.52
C LYS A 456 -9.99 21.77 13.37
N ALA A 457 -8.71 21.89 13.67
CA ALA A 457 -7.67 22.09 12.66
C ALA A 457 -7.23 20.77 11.99
N LEU A 458 -7.25 19.65 12.71
CA LEU A 458 -6.86 18.33 12.23
C LEU A 458 -7.99 17.56 11.53
N ARG A 459 -9.22 18.11 11.41
CA ARG A 459 -10.35 17.42 10.74
C ARG A 459 -9.98 16.84 9.39
N ARG A 460 -9.22 17.62 8.60
CA ARG A 460 -8.81 17.24 7.24
C ARG A 460 -7.74 16.15 7.25
N PRO A 461 -6.56 16.32 7.91
CA PRO A 461 -5.60 15.24 8.06
C PRO A 461 -6.18 13.96 8.68
N LEU A 462 -7.08 14.09 9.67
CA LEU A 462 -7.74 12.95 10.32
C LEU A 462 -8.68 12.22 9.37
N ALA A 463 -9.48 12.94 8.58
CA ALA A 463 -10.32 12.33 7.57
C ALA A 463 -9.49 11.60 6.50
N GLN A 464 -8.36 12.17 6.09
CA GLN A 464 -7.42 11.53 5.16
C GLN A 464 -6.79 10.27 5.77
N ALA A 465 -6.32 10.32 7.02
CA ALA A 465 -5.76 9.15 7.69
C ALA A 465 -6.81 8.03 7.87
N LEU A 466 -8.03 8.40 8.28
CA LEU A 466 -9.15 7.46 8.42
C LEU A 466 -9.49 6.80 7.09
N ALA A 467 -9.52 7.59 6.01
CA ALA A 467 -9.77 7.11 4.66
C ALA A 467 -8.77 6.08 4.19
N PHE A 468 -7.48 6.41 4.28
CA PHE A 468 -6.40 5.52 3.88
C PHE A 468 -6.47 4.22 4.68
N ALA A 469 -6.74 4.30 5.99
CA ALA A 469 -6.89 3.12 6.83
C ALA A 469 -8.12 2.27 6.45
N CYS A 470 -9.28 2.89 6.20
CA CYS A 470 -10.49 2.18 5.76
C CYS A 470 -10.30 1.52 4.40
N VAL A 471 -9.74 2.24 3.43
CA VAL A 471 -9.46 1.73 2.08
C VAL A 471 -8.47 0.56 2.13
N LEU A 472 -7.38 0.70 2.88
CA LEU A 472 -6.40 -0.37 3.06
C LEU A 472 -7.05 -1.60 3.71
N SER A 473 -7.91 -1.40 4.71
CA SER A 473 -8.64 -2.49 5.36
C SER A 473 -9.70 -3.16 4.48
N ILE A 474 -10.31 -2.44 3.53
CA ILE A 474 -11.25 -3.05 2.57
C ILE A 474 -10.51 -3.86 1.54
N GLY A 475 -9.32 -3.42 1.14
CA GLY A 475 -8.46 -4.15 0.22
C GLY A 475 -7.73 -5.33 0.86
N ASP A 476 -7.74 -5.46 2.19
CA ASP A 476 -7.05 -6.55 2.87
C ASP A 476 -7.73 -7.89 2.62
N PHE A 477 -6.91 -8.82 2.15
CA PHE A 477 -7.29 -10.20 1.91
C PHE A 477 -6.43 -11.16 2.74
N GLY A 478 -5.23 -10.76 3.18
CA GLY A 478 -4.27 -11.67 3.82
C GLY A 478 -4.80 -12.26 5.13
N VAL A 479 -5.26 -11.39 6.03
CA VAL A 479 -5.77 -11.83 7.34
C VAL A 479 -7.08 -12.60 7.17
N VAL A 480 -7.95 -12.12 6.29
CA VAL A 480 -9.26 -12.76 6.05
C VAL A 480 -9.11 -14.11 5.37
N ALA A 481 -8.08 -14.35 4.56
CA ALA A 481 -7.85 -15.65 3.97
C ALA A 481 -7.58 -16.73 5.04
N LEU A 482 -6.90 -16.38 6.14
CA LEU A 482 -6.59 -17.32 7.23
C LEU A 482 -7.76 -17.58 8.18
N PHE A 483 -8.55 -16.54 8.49
CA PHE A 483 -9.62 -16.62 9.50
C PHE A 483 -11.04 -16.62 8.90
N GLY A 484 -11.14 -16.49 7.58
CA GLY A 484 -12.39 -16.49 6.82
C GLY A 484 -13.11 -17.83 6.90
N ASN A 485 -14.42 -17.80 7.12
CA ASN A 485 -15.25 -18.99 7.13
C ASN A 485 -16.60 -18.72 6.42
N GLU A 486 -17.53 -19.68 6.43
CA GLU A 486 -18.80 -19.50 5.73
C GLU A 486 -19.68 -18.36 6.28
N GLN A 487 -19.57 -18.09 7.59
CA GLN A 487 -20.35 -17.07 8.29
C GLN A 487 -19.65 -15.71 8.30
N PHE A 488 -18.33 -15.70 8.12
CA PHE A 488 -17.47 -14.52 8.10
C PHE A 488 -16.76 -14.41 6.75
N ARG A 489 -17.39 -13.67 5.84
CA ARG A 489 -16.86 -13.39 4.50
C ARG A 489 -16.75 -11.89 4.30
N THR A 490 -15.58 -11.41 3.87
CA THR A 490 -15.44 -10.05 3.34
C THR A 490 -15.67 -10.05 1.84
N LEU A 491 -15.89 -8.87 1.27
CA LEU A 491 -16.15 -8.69 -0.16
C LEU A 491 -14.94 -9.13 -1.02
N PRO A 492 -13.68 -8.82 -0.67
CA PRO A 492 -12.52 -9.39 -1.36
C PRO A 492 -12.46 -10.91 -1.24
N PHE A 493 -12.68 -11.48 -0.05
CA PHE A 493 -12.64 -12.93 0.13
C PHE A 493 -13.73 -13.65 -0.67
N TYR A 494 -14.93 -13.07 -0.72
CA TYR A 494 -16.04 -13.59 -1.52
C TYR A 494 -15.73 -13.52 -3.02
N LEU A 495 -15.13 -12.43 -3.49
CA LEU A 495 -14.66 -12.32 -4.87
C LEU A 495 -13.62 -13.39 -5.20
N TYR A 496 -12.66 -13.65 -4.30
CA TYR A 496 -11.67 -14.72 -4.47
C TYR A 496 -12.34 -16.09 -4.61
N GLN A 497 -13.34 -16.41 -3.77
CA GLN A 497 -14.10 -17.66 -3.88
C GLN A 497 -14.83 -17.79 -5.23
N GLN A 498 -15.42 -16.71 -5.73
CA GLN A 498 -16.09 -16.69 -7.04
C GLN A 498 -15.11 -16.91 -8.20
N ILE A 499 -13.91 -16.30 -8.14
CA ILE A 499 -12.83 -16.52 -9.10
C ILE A 499 -12.40 -17.99 -9.08
N GLY A 500 -12.16 -18.56 -7.91
CA GLY A 500 -11.77 -19.97 -7.76
C GLY A 500 -12.84 -20.96 -8.20
N ALA A 501 -14.12 -20.60 -8.08
CA ALA A 501 -15.26 -21.41 -8.54
C ALA A 501 -15.61 -21.19 -10.03
N TYR A 502 -14.79 -20.43 -10.78
CA TYR A 502 -15.04 -20.07 -12.18
C TYR A 502 -16.39 -19.38 -12.43
N ARG A 503 -16.95 -18.71 -11.41
CA ARG A 503 -18.20 -17.93 -11.52
C ARG A 503 -17.89 -16.51 -11.98
N SER A 504 -17.35 -16.38 -13.20
CA SER A 504 -16.85 -15.10 -13.72
C SER A 504 -17.94 -14.01 -13.80
N HIS A 505 -19.18 -14.38 -14.10
CA HIS A 505 -20.32 -13.44 -14.16
C HIS A 505 -20.66 -12.84 -12.79
N ASP A 506 -20.78 -13.69 -11.75
CA ASP A 506 -21.04 -13.24 -10.37
C ASP A 506 -19.83 -12.45 -9.83
N GLY A 507 -18.61 -12.94 -10.13
CA GLY A 507 -17.35 -12.30 -9.82
C GLY A 507 -17.25 -10.88 -10.36
N ALA A 508 -17.71 -10.66 -11.60
CA ALA A 508 -17.67 -9.35 -12.23
C ALA A 508 -18.51 -8.31 -11.48
N VAL A 509 -19.72 -8.68 -11.05
CA VAL A 509 -20.61 -7.81 -10.27
C VAL A 509 -19.99 -7.48 -8.91
N THR A 510 -19.43 -8.49 -8.23
CA THR A 510 -18.75 -8.30 -6.95
C THR A 510 -17.50 -7.41 -7.08
N ALA A 511 -16.71 -7.59 -8.14
CA ALA A 511 -15.53 -6.77 -8.43
C ALA A 511 -15.92 -5.32 -8.74
N LEU A 512 -16.99 -5.11 -9.52
CA LEU A 512 -17.54 -3.79 -9.81
C LEU A 512 -18.03 -3.11 -8.52
N LEU A 513 -18.75 -3.82 -7.67
CA LEU A 513 -19.22 -3.29 -6.41
C LEU A 513 -18.04 -2.88 -5.51
N LEU A 514 -17.02 -3.73 -5.41
CA LEU A 514 -15.81 -3.46 -4.61
C LEU A 514 -15.02 -2.27 -5.19
N LEU A 515 -14.93 -2.14 -6.51
CA LEU A 515 -14.35 -0.99 -7.22
C LEU A 515 -15.11 0.30 -6.87
N LEU A 516 -16.44 0.27 -6.98
CA LEU A 516 -17.31 1.41 -6.66
C LEU A 516 -17.22 1.81 -5.19
N LEU A 517 -17.18 0.84 -4.27
CA LEU A 517 -17.02 1.10 -2.84
C LEU A 517 -15.69 1.79 -2.54
N CYS A 518 -14.59 1.30 -3.12
CA CYS A 518 -13.27 1.91 -2.95
C CYS A 518 -13.21 3.30 -3.56
N PHE A 519 -13.79 3.49 -4.75
CA PHE A 519 -13.86 4.79 -5.40
C PHE A 519 -14.74 5.78 -4.62
N LEU A 520 -15.89 5.34 -4.09
CA LEU A 520 -16.78 6.17 -3.27
C LEU A 520 -16.07 6.63 -2.00
N LEU A 521 -15.39 5.72 -1.30
CA LEU A 521 -14.62 6.09 -0.12
C LEU A 521 -13.49 7.04 -0.48
N PHE A 522 -12.70 6.72 -1.50
CA PHE A 522 -11.61 7.57 -1.95
C PHE A 522 -12.09 8.98 -2.35
N THR A 523 -13.17 9.07 -3.13
CA THR A 523 -13.72 10.37 -3.59
C THR A 523 -14.42 11.15 -2.50
N LEU A 524 -15.17 10.50 -1.59
CA LEU A 524 -15.78 11.16 -0.44
C LEU A 524 -14.72 11.87 0.40
N ILE A 525 -13.53 11.29 0.47
CA ILE A 525 -12.40 11.82 1.22
C ILE A 525 -11.61 12.85 0.40
N GLU A 526 -11.36 12.62 -0.89
CA GLU A 526 -10.75 13.61 -1.78
C GLU A 526 -11.64 14.83 -2.04
N ARG A 527 -12.97 14.74 -1.82
CA ARG A 527 -13.97 15.82 -1.91
C ARG A 527 -14.29 16.50 -0.56
N LEU A 528 -13.52 16.21 0.49
CA LEU A 528 -13.38 17.10 1.65
C LEU A 528 -12.36 18.27 1.50
N PRO A 529 -11.91 18.77 0.31
CA PRO A 529 -11.30 20.06 0.20
C PRO A 529 -12.43 21.06 0.34
N GLY A 530 -12.54 21.63 1.53
CA GLY A 530 -13.36 22.81 1.70
C GLY A 530 -12.92 23.86 0.69
N ARG A 531 -13.88 24.32 -0.12
CA ARG A 531 -14.03 25.73 -0.51
C ARG A 531 -13.38 26.65 0.54
N HIS A 532 -12.80 27.75 0.07
CA HIS A 532 -12.11 28.83 0.80
C HIS A 532 -10.57 28.73 0.89
N ALA A 533 -9.91 28.83 -0.27
CA ALA A 533 -8.56 29.40 -0.36
C ALA A 533 -8.34 30.17 -1.68
N ASP A 534 -9.41 30.75 -2.25
CA ASP A 534 -9.33 31.74 -3.33
C ASP A 534 -10.47 32.75 -3.08
N ALA A 535 -10.16 33.77 -2.28
CA ALA A 535 -10.83 35.06 -2.21
C ALA A 535 -9.82 36.07 -1.66
#